data_AF-A0A8T6VFY0-F1
#
_entry.id   AF-A0A8T6VFY0-F1
#
_cell.length_a   1.000
_cell.length_b   1.000
_cell.length_c   1.000
_cell.angle_alpha   90.00
_cell.angle_beta   90.00
_cell.angle_gamma   90.00
#
_symmetry.space_group_name_H-M   'P 1'
#
loop_
_entity.id
_entity.type
_entity.pdbx_description
1 polymer ?
#
loop_
_entity_poly.entity_id
_entity_poly.type
_entity_poly.pdbx_seq_one_letter_code
_entity_poly.pdbx_strand_id
1 'polypeptide(L)'
;MSKYIFHWITNLSEVPRSFGWFDFKSKAWKFPWRQWIDEVPKASEKLPGKLAEPEEYRVMVDETDLFLLKELEKDAFTEFTEIAKALKMSPQGVRYRYYKHIKKHDLVADYEIAILPYPLLVSDMCSVIVNFQNDRVLAKFSNTLSNKPFIFNYGKIVGRDSLLLHSYTPRTEVPSFLNALNSMVRKNLVADFSYVNFDVSSFKRQTVSSEFYEDGSWTFDLTEKRRSLSEIMRK
;
A
#
# COMPACT_ATOMS: atom_id res chain seq x y z
N MET A 1 16.57 13.52 19.73
CA MET A 1 15.58 13.90 18.70
C MET A 1 15.40 12.71 17.78
N SER A 2 14.18 12.17 17.69
CA SER A 2 13.84 11.11 16.75
C SER A 2 14.06 11.63 15.32
N LYS A 3 14.90 10.97 14.53
CA LYS A 3 15.06 11.29 13.10
C LYS A 3 13.94 10.58 12.36
N TYR A 4 13.04 11.34 11.73
CA TYR A 4 11.98 10.81 10.89
C TYR A 4 12.46 10.76 9.44
N ILE A 5 12.06 9.72 8.70
CA ILE A 5 12.33 9.60 7.27
C ILE A 5 10.98 9.60 6.56
N PHE A 6 10.80 10.52 5.63
CA PHE A 6 9.60 10.65 4.80
C PHE A 6 9.91 10.19 3.38
N HIS A 7 9.05 9.34 2.84
CA HIS A 7 9.12 8.87 1.46
C HIS A 7 7.79 9.17 0.76
N TRP A 8 7.86 9.85 -0.36
CA TRP A 8 6.74 9.96 -1.28
C TRP A 8 6.68 8.68 -2.11
N ILE A 9 5.51 8.06 -2.17
CA ILE A 9 5.30 6.81 -2.90
C ILE A 9 4.21 7.00 -3.95
N THR A 10 4.26 6.18 -5.00
CA THR A 10 3.09 5.95 -5.86
C THR A 10 1.96 5.32 -5.05
N ASN A 11 0.79 5.19 -5.65
CA ASN A 11 -0.30 4.41 -5.06
C ASN A 11 0.21 3.02 -4.62
N LEU A 12 -0.27 2.57 -3.46
CA LEU A 12 -0.03 1.20 -3.02
C LEU A 12 -0.80 0.26 -3.94
N SER A 13 -0.07 -0.60 -4.62
CA SER A 13 -0.60 -1.72 -5.37
C SER A 13 -0.88 -2.85 -4.40
N GLU A 14 -2.16 -3.07 -4.11
CA GLU A 14 -2.61 -4.24 -3.38
C GLU A 14 -2.32 -5.52 -4.20
N VAL A 15 -1.90 -6.56 -3.48
CA VAL A 15 -1.61 -7.88 -4.03
C VAL A 15 -2.80 -8.77 -3.72
N PRO A 16 -3.57 -9.20 -4.74
CA PRO A 16 -4.66 -10.12 -4.54
C PRO A 16 -4.19 -11.34 -3.77
N ARG A 17 -4.93 -11.69 -2.72
CA ARG A 17 -4.62 -12.86 -1.89
C ARG A 17 -4.67 -14.11 -2.75
N SER A 18 -3.50 -14.73 -2.95
CA SER A 18 -3.38 -15.95 -3.73
C SER A 18 -3.11 -17.16 -2.84
N PHE A 19 -3.77 -18.26 -3.17
CA PHE A 19 -3.51 -19.58 -2.58
C PHE A 19 -2.46 -20.37 -3.38
N GLY A 20 -1.70 -19.73 -4.28
CA GLY A 20 -0.69 -20.41 -5.11
C GLY A 20 0.41 -21.11 -4.29
N TRP A 21 0.62 -20.68 -3.05
CA TRP A 21 1.59 -21.24 -2.10
C TRP A 21 0.90 -22.07 -0.99
N PHE A 22 -0.40 -22.31 -1.10
CA PHE A 22 -1.14 -23.16 -0.17
C PHE A 22 -1.29 -24.56 -0.76
N ASP A 23 -0.86 -25.58 -0.03
CA ASP A 23 -1.10 -26.98 -0.37
C ASP A 23 -2.42 -27.43 0.23
N PHE A 24 -3.45 -27.56 -0.62
CA PHE A 24 -4.79 -27.99 -0.20
C PHE A 24 -4.83 -29.45 0.29
N LYS A 25 -3.92 -30.32 -0.15
CA LYS A 25 -3.87 -31.72 0.29
C LYS A 25 -3.33 -31.81 1.71
N SER A 26 -2.23 -31.13 2.00
CA SER A 26 -1.67 -31.09 3.36
C SER A 26 -2.32 -30.02 4.25
N LYS A 27 -3.19 -29.17 3.69
CA LYS A 27 -3.81 -28.01 4.35
C LYS A 27 -2.77 -27.09 5.01
N ALA A 28 -1.65 -26.84 4.32
CA ALA A 28 -0.53 -26.10 4.87
C ALA A 28 0.05 -25.13 3.84
N TRP A 29 0.52 -23.99 4.32
CA TRP A 29 1.29 -23.05 3.51
C TRP A 29 2.69 -23.59 3.26
N LYS A 30 3.14 -23.48 2.01
CA LYS A 30 4.50 -23.81 1.57
C LYS A 30 5.12 -22.54 1.03
N PHE A 31 6.27 -22.14 1.57
CA PHE A 31 6.98 -20.93 1.17
C PHE A 31 8.22 -21.29 0.35
N PRO A 32 8.11 -21.47 -0.98
CA PRO A 32 9.23 -21.81 -1.84
C PRO A 32 10.12 -20.58 -2.13
N TRP A 33 10.75 -20.02 -1.09
CA TRP A 33 11.60 -18.83 -1.17
C TRP A 33 12.68 -18.92 -2.25
N ARG A 34 13.26 -20.11 -2.44
CA ARG A 34 14.25 -20.36 -3.51
C ARG A 34 13.66 -20.18 -4.91
N GLN A 35 12.46 -20.69 -5.15
CA GLN A 35 11.79 -20.54 -6.44
C GLN A 35 11.50 -19.08 -6.73
N TRP A 36 11.02 -18.32 -5.73
CA TRP A 36 10.82 -16.88 -5.87
C TRP A 36 12.12 -16.14 -6.26
N ILE A 37 13.25 -16.45 -5.61
CA ILE A 37 14.55 -15.85 -5.99
C ILE A 37 14.90 -16.15 -7.45
N ASP A 38 14.64 -17.38 -7.90
CA ASP A 38 14.97 -17.82 -9.26
C ASP A 38 13.97 -17.33 -10.32
N GLU A 39 12.79 -16.82 -9.91
CA GLU A 39 11.80 -16.16 -10.77
C GLU A 39 12.23 -14.72 -11.13
N VAL A 40 12.81 -13.97 -10.18
CA VAL A 40 13.18 -12.55 -10.36
C VAL A 40 13.97 -12.27 -11.65
N PRO A 41 15.10 -12.92 -11.94
CA PRO A 41 15.88 -12.60 -13.15
C PRO A 41 15.14 -12.92 -14.46
N LYS A 42 14.12 -13.78 -14.43
CA LYS A 42 13.33 -14.22 -15.59
C LYS A 42 12.08 -13.38 -15.83
N ALA A 43 11.73 -12.50 -14.88
CA ALA A 43 10.55 -11.66 -14.97
C ALA A 43 10.72 -10.55 -16.03
N SER A 44 9.60 -9.92 -16.38
CA SER A 44 9.56 -8.81 -17.33
C SER A 44 10.32 -7.58 -16.81
N GLU A 45 11.05 -6.91 -17.70
CA GLU A 45 11.69 -5.60 -17.44
C GLU A 45 10.71 -4.43 -17.59
N LYS A 46 9.47 -4.69 -18.03
CA LYS A 46 8.43 -3.66 -18.11
C LYS A 46 7.86 -3.39 -16.73
N LEU A 47 8.00 -2.15 -16.26
CA LEU A 47 7.43 -1.72 -14.99
C LEU A 47 5.90 -1.92 -14.98
N PRO A 48 5.31 -2.50 -13.92
CA PRO A 48 3.86 -2.55 -13.77
C PRO A 48 3.24 -1.16 -13.85
N GLY A 49 2.14 -1.01 -14.60
CA GLY A 49 1.49 0.30 -14.80
C GLY A 49 1.05 0.97 -13.49
N LYS A 50 0.72 0.19 -12.45
CA LYS A 50 0.37 0.71 -11.12
C LYS A 50 1.55 1.37 -10.37
N LEU A 51 2.78 1.09 -10.80
CA LEU A 51 4.01 1.70 -10.25
C LEU A 51 4.55 2.83 -11.13
N ALA A 52 3.93 3.09 -12.29
CA ALA A 52 4.34 4.18 -13.15
C ALA A 52 4.01 5.51 -12.47
N GLU A 53 4.98 6.42 -12.49
CA GLU A 53 4.79 7.79 -12.01
C GLU A 53 4.06 8.59 -13.10
N PRO A 54 2.97 9.30 -12.78
CA PRO A 54 2.32 10.18 -13.75
C PRO A 54 3.24 11.34 -14.11
N GLU A 55 3.10 11.89 -15.32
CA GLU A 55 3.82 13.09 -15.74
C GLU A 55 3.49 14.29 -14.83
N GLU A 56 2.24 14.37 -14.36
CA GLU A 56 1.76 15.43 -13.47
C GLU A 56 0.76 14.86 -12.44
N TYR A 57 0.84 15.34 -11.20
CA TYR A 57 -0.11 15.02 -10.12
C TYR A 57 -1.21 16.08 -10.05
N ARG A 58 -2.15 16.02 -11.01
CA ARG A 58 -3.27 16.99 -11.06
C ARG A 58 -4.31 16.68 -9.99
N VAL A 59 -4.80 17.76 -9.37
CA VAL A 59 -5.92 17.70 -8.44
C VAL A 59 -7.23 17.65 -9.25
N MET A 60 -7.96 16.55 -9.12
CA MET A 60 -9.16 16.25 -9.93
C MET A 60 -10.46 16.30 -9.11
N VAL A 61 -10.39 16.73 -7.85
CA VAL A 61 -11.48 16.64 -6.87
C VAL A 61 -11.70 17.97 -6.16
N ASP A 62 -12.96 18.23 -5.82
CA ASP A 62 -13.33 19.23 -4.81
C ASP A 62 -13.57 18.58 -3.44
N GLU A 63 -13.92 19.39 -2.44
CA GLU A 63 -14.17 18.98 -1.06
C GLU A 63 -15.30 17.95 -0.97
N THR A 64 -16.32 18.07 -1.83
CA THR A 64 -17.46 17.15 -1.86
C THR A 64 -17.04 15.80 -2.40
N ASP A 65 -16.27 15.79 -3.49
CA ASP A 65 -15.74 14.57 -4.09
C ASP A 65 -14.80 13.84 -3.11
N LEU A 66 -13.96 14.59 -2.39
CA LEU A 66 -13.04 14.03 -1.41
C LEU A 66 -13.77 13.45 -0.19
N PHE A 67 -14.81 14.13 0.29
CA PHE A 67 -15.65 13.59 1.36
C PHE A 67 -16.36 12.29 0.93
N LEU A 68 -16.87 12.24 -0.31
CA LEU A 68 -17.46 11.02 -0.86
C LEU A 68 -16.44 9.87 -0.91
N LEU A 69 -15.21 10.13 -1.39
CA LEU A 69 -14.12 9.15 -1.37
C LEU A 69 -13.79 8.66 0.05
N LYS A 70 -13.72 9.59 1.01
CA LYS A 70 -13.48 9.29 2.43
C LYS A 70 -14.54 8.34 3.00
N GLU A 71 -15.83 8.58 2.74
CA GLU A 71 -16.89 7.69 3.23
C GLU A 71 -16.83 6.31 2.57
N LEU A 72 -16.51 6.24 1.27
CA LEU A 72 -16.30 4.97 0.56
C LEU A 72 -15.06 4.21 1.05
N GLU A 73 -14.01 4.91 1.49
CA GLU A 73 -12.81 4.29 2.07
C GLU A 73 -13.09 3.65 3.44
N LYS A 74 -14.06 4.19 4.21
CA LYS A 74 -14.51 3.57 5.47
C LYS A 74 -15.29 2.30 5.22
N ASP A 75 -16.27 2.40 4.33
CA ASP A 75 -17.11 1.28 3.95
C ASP A 75 -17.61 1.47 2.50
N ALA A 76 -17.12 0.60 1.62
CA ALA A 76 -17.47 0.58 0.22
C ALA A 76 -18.96 0.29 -0.04
N PHE A 77 -19.68 -0.30 0.92
CA PHE A 77 -21.10 -0.60 0.84
C PHE A 77 -22.00 0.55 1.29
N THR A 78 -21.42 1.66 1.79
CA THR A 78 -22.19 2.84 2.22
C THR A 78 -23.15 3.31 1.14
N GLU A 79 -24.43 3.48 1.49
CA GLU A 79 -25.42 3.93 0.52
C GLU A 79 -25.26 5.42 0.20
N PHE A 80 -25.52 5.80 -1.06
CA PHE A 80 -25.53 7.23 -1.44
C PHE A 80 -26.55 8.06 -0.67
N THR A 81 -27.61 7.45 -0.14
CA THR A 81 -28.61 8.10 0.72
C THR A 81 -28.00 8.56 2.04
N GLU A 82 -27.09 7.77 2.62
CA GLU A 82 -26.38 8.08 3.87
C GLU A 82 -25.35 9.19 3.65
N ILE A 83 -24.56 9.07 2.58
CA ILE A 83 -23.57 10.09 2.22
C ILE A 83 -24.26 11.42 1.89
N ALA A 84 -25.41 11.38 1.22
CA ALA A 84 -26.21 12.56 0.91
C ALA A 84 -26.69 13.30 2.16
N LYS A 85 -27.10 12.57 3.21
CA LYS A 85 -27.47 13.17 4.50
C LYS A 85 -26.28 13.91 5.13
N ALA A 86 -25.10 13.29 5.13
CA ALA A 86 -23.89 13.88 5.69
C ALA A 86 -23.46 15.15 4.93
N LEU A 87 -23.53 15.12 3.59
CA LEU A 87 -23.22 16.25 2.72
C LEU A 87 -24.32 17.31 2.62
N LYS A 88 -25.50 17.07 3.21
CA LYS A 88 -26.71 17.90 3.02
C LYS A 88 -27.06 18.09 1.53
N MET A 89 -26.91 17.03 0.75
CA MET A 89 -27.20 16.97 -0.69
C MET A 89 -28.38 16.03 -0.98
N SER A 90 -28.85 16.01 -2.24
CA SER A 90 -29.75 14.97 -2.70
C SER A 90 -28.98 13.68 -3.05
N PRO A 91 -29.57 12.48 -2.86
CA PRO A 91 -28.95 11.22 -3.31
C PRO A 91 -28.62 11.21 -4.80
N GLN A 92 -29.43 11.88 -5.63
CA GLN A 92 -29.16 12.05 -7.06
C GLN A 92 -27.91 12.90 -7.31
N GLY A 93 -27.69 13.96 -6.52
CA GLY A 93 -26.50 14.79 -6.58
C GLY A 93 -25.24 13.99 -6.23
N VAL A 94 -25.27 13.19 -5.17
CA VAL A 94 -24.16 12.29 -4.79
C VAL A 94 -23.90 11.27 -5.90
N ARG A 95 -24.95 10.65 -6.44
CA ARG A 95 -24.83 9.71 -7.57
C ARG A 95 -24.18 10.36 -8.80
N TYR A 96 -24.60 11.58 -9.14
CA TYR A 96 -24.02 12.33 -10.26
C TYR A 96 -22.52 12.54 -10.05
N ARG A 97 -22.12 13.02 -8.87
CA ARG A 97 -20.71 13.23 -8.51
C ARG A 97 -19.90 11.94 -8.59
N TYR A 98 -20.42 10.85 -8.01
CA TYR A 98 -19.77 9.54 -8.07
C TYR A 98 -19.47 9.12 -9.52
N TYR A 99 -20.44 9.16 -10.42
CA TYR A 99 -20.21 8.70 -11.79
C TYR A 99 -19.40 9.69 -12.63
N LYS A 100 -19.65 11.00 -12.51
CA LYS A 100 -19.04 12.01 -13.39
C LYS A 100 -17.66 12.45 -12.91
N HIS A 101 -17.39 12.43 -11.60
CA HIS A 101 -16.13 12.89 -11.01
C HIS A 101 -15.29 11.68 -10.61
N ILE A 102 -15.78 10.84 -9.69
CA ILE A 102 -14.99 9.73 -9.14
C ILE A 102 -14.70 8.65 -10.17
N LYS A 103 -15.75 8.06 -10.76
CA LYS A 103 -15.61 6.94 -11.70
C LYS A 103 -14.99 7.37 -13.02
N LYS A 104 -15.35 8.54 -13.54
CA LYS A 104 -14.81 9.05 -14.81
C LYS A 104 -13.30 9.31 -14.76
N HIS A 105 -12.78 9.66 -13.58
CA HIS A 105 -11.37 9.97 -13.36
C HIS A 105 -10.60 8.84 -12.66
N ASP A 106 -11.19 7.64 -12.58
CA ASP A 106 -10.57 6.45 -11.96
C ASP A 106 -10.00 6.71 -10.55
N LEU A 107 -10.71 7.51 -9.74
CA LEU A 107 -10.25 7.92 -8.41
C LEU A 107 -10.41 6.83 -7.33
N VAL A 108 -11.08 5.72 -7.67
CA VAL A 108 -11.11 4.50 -6.86
C VAL A 108 -10.34 3.43 -7.63
N ALA A 109 -9.22 3.00 -7.06
CA ALA A 109 -8.35 2.02 -7.71
C ALA A 109 -8.97 0.61 -7.73
N ASP A 110 -9.60 0.19 -6.64
CA ASP A 110 -10.28 -1.12 -6.52
C ASP A 110 -11.22 -1.16 -5.30
N TYR A 111 -12.00 -2.24 -5.20
CA TYR A 111 -12.82 -2.59 -4.04
C TYR A 111 -12.37 -3.94 -3.47
N GLU A 112 -11.85 -3.92 -2.25
CA GLU A 112 -11.21 -5.10 -1.67
C GLU A 112 -11.80 -5.50 -0.32
N ILE A 113 -11.81 -6.81 -0.07
CA ILE A 113 -12.12 -7.37 1.25
C ILE A 113 -10.80 -7.57 2.00
N ALA A 114 -10.67 -6.92 3.15
CA ALA A 114 -9.51 -7.07 4.00
C ALA A 114 -9.46 -8.47 4.65
N ILE A 115 -8.75 -9.40 4.00
CA ILE A 115 -8.53 -10.76 4.48
C ILE A 115 -7.06 -10.93 4.84
N LEU A 116 -6.78 -11.45 6.04
CA LEU A 116 -5.45 -11.87 6.46
C LEU A 116 -5.34 -13.40 6.33
N PRO A 117 -4.41 -13.92 5.50
CA PRO A 117 -4.32 -15.37 5.21
C PRO A 117 -3.80 -16.22 6.38
N TYR A 118 -3.30 -15.57 7.44
CA TYR A 118 -2.67 -16.20 8.61
C TYR A 118 -3.27 -15.61 9.88
N PRO A 119 -3.34 -16.37 11.00
CA PRO A 119 -3.80 -15.81 12.27
C PRO A 119 -2.85 -14.74 12.81
N LEU A 120 -3.42 -13.64 13.32
CA LEU A 120 -2.67 -12.49 13.85
C LEU A 120 -1.65 -12.86 14.93
N LEU A 121 -2.01 -13.78 15.84
CA LEU A 121 -1.18 -14.15 16.99
C LEU A 121 0.15 -14.84 16.63
N VAL A 122 0.24 -15.40 15.42
CA VAL A 122 1.41 -16.17 14.96
C VAL A 122 2.05 -15.57 13.71
N SER A 123 1.68 -14.33 13.39
CA SER A 123 2.13 -13.63 12.19
C SER A 123 2.75 -12.29 12.55
N ASP A 124 3.74 -11.88 11.79
CA ASP A 124 4.34 -10.56 11.91
C ASP A 124 4.10 -9.78 10.61
N MET A 125 4.00 -8.47 10.75
CA MET A 125 3.89 -7.52 9.65
C MET A 125 5.15 -6.66 9.61
N CYS A 126 5.70 -6.41 8.43
CA CYS A 126 6.82 -5.48 8.30
C CYS A 126 6.70 -4.59 7.05
N SER A 127 7.19 -3.36 7.17
CA SER A 127 7.55 -2.55 6.00
C SER A 127 8.97 -2.90 5.60
N VAL A 128 9.20 -3.08 4.32
CA VAL A 128 10.53 -3.25 3.74
C VAL A 128 10.73 -2.19 2.66
N ILE A 129 11.80 -1.42 2.76
CA ILE A 129 12.28 -0.59 1.65
C ILE A 129 13.37 -1.39 0.95
N VAL A 130 13.17 -1.69 -0.32
CA VAL A 130 14.10 -2.42 -1.18
C VAL A 130 14.65 -1.47 -2.23
N ASN A 131 15.97 -1.35 -2.30
CA ASN A 131 16.67 -0.50 -3.26
C ASN A 131 17.21 -1.35 -4.40
N PHE A 132 17.17 -0.80 -5.62
CA PHE A 132 17.59 -1.47 -6.84
C PHE A 132 18.65 -0.65 -7.57
N GLN A 133 19.44 -1.32 -8.42
CA GLN A 133 20.49 -0.66 -9.19
C GLN A 133 19.95 0.21 -10.33
N ASN A 134 18.76 -0.13 -10.83
CA ASN A 134 18.03 0.62 -11.85
C ASN A 134 16.58 0.14 -11.95
N ASP A 135 15.75 0.92 -12.66
CA ASP A 135 14.34 0.63 -12.91
C ASP A 135 14.08 -0.75 -13.55
N ARG A 136 14.99 -1.28 -14.38
CA ARG A 136 14.80 -2.62 -15.00
C ARG A 136 14.83 -3.74 -13.97
N VAL A 137 15.74 -3.65 -13.00
CA VAL A 137 15.83 -4.64 -11.91
C VAL A 137 14.62 -4.50 -10.97
N LEU A 138 14.21 -3.27 -10.67
CA LEU A 138 12.98 -2.99 -9.92
C LEU A 138 11.75 -3.59 -10.62
N ALA A 139 11.61 -3.40 -11.93
CA ALA A 139 10.52 -3.94 -12.74
C ALA A 139 10.50 -5.48 -12.67
N LYS A 140 11.66 -6.14 -12.84
CA LYS A 140 11.76 -7.60 -12.69
C LYS A 140 11.27 -8.07 -11.33
N PHE A 141 11.77 -7.46 -10.26
CA PHE A 141 11.38 -7.84 -8.91
C PHE A 141 9.89 -7.61 -8.66
N SER A 142 9.35 -6.43 -8.98
CA SER A 142 7.93 -6.09 -8.77
C SER A 142 6.98 -7.03 -9.54
N ASN A 143 7.34 -7.43 -10.76
CA ASN A 143 6.57 -8.39 -11.55
C ASN A 143 6.48 -9.80 -10.93
N THR A 144 7.32 -10.14 -9.95
CA THR A 144 7.23 -11.43 -9.23
C THR A 144 6.33 -11.40 -8.00
N LEU A 145 5.98 -10.20 -7.50
CA LEU A 145 5.24 -10.02 -6.24
C LEU A 145 3.76 -10.36 -6.39
N SER A 146 3.24 -10.32 -7.61
CA SER A 146 1.87 -10.75 -7.90
C SER A 146 1.65 -12.18 -7.41
N ASN A 147 0.52 -12.40 -6.73
CA ASN A 147 0.11 -13.70 -6.20
C ASN A 147 1.05 -14.30 -5.14
N LYS A 148 1.89 -13.50 -4.49
CA LYS A 148 2.74 -13.96 -3.39
C LYS A 148 2.04 -13.71 -2.06
N PRO A 149 1.84 -14.75 -1.21
CA PRO A 149 0.97 -14.62 -0.04
C PRO A 149 1.64 -13.87 1.13
N PHE A 150 2.94 -13.59 1.02
CA PHE A 150 3.73 -12.90 2.04
C PHE A 150 3.71 -11.38 1.89
N ILE A 151 3.29 -10.83 0.75
CA ILE A 151 3.12 -9.38 0.51
C ILE A 151 1.62 -9.10 0.45
N PHE A 152 1.19 -7.97 1.01
CA PHE A 152 -0.19 -7.51 0.84
C PHE A 152 -0.29 -6.26 -0.01
N ASN A 153 0.68 -5.35 0.05
CA ASN A 153 0.79 -4.28 -0.93
C ASN A 153 2.22 -3.78 -1.10
N TYR A 154 2.45 -3.00 -2.16
CA TYR A 154 3.73 -2.36 -2.44
C TYR A 154 3.53 -1.09 -3.29
N GLY A 155 4.45 -0.14 -3.18
CA GLY A 155 4.48 1.08 -3.99
C GLY A 155 5.91 1.47 -4.34
N LYS A 156 6.09 2.21 -5.44
CA LYS A 156 7.39 2.74 -5.83
C LYS A 156 7.65 4.01 -5.06
N ILE A 157 8.88 4.21 -4.58
CA ILE A 157 9.30 5.50 -4.01
C ILE A 157 9.56 6.45 -5.18
N VAL A 158 8.80 7.55 -5.22
CA VAL A 158 8.82 8.53 -6.32
C VAL A 158 10.24 9.07 -6.54
N GLY A 159 10.66 9.12 -7.81
CA GLY A 159 11.99 9.57 -8.20
C GLY A 159 13.15 8.67 -7.78
N ARG A 160 12.89 7.42 -7.35
CA ARG A 160 13.92 6.46 -6.94
C ARG A 160 13.68 5.08 -7.52
N ASP A 161 14.76 4.34 -7.75
CA ASP A 161 14.73 2.91 -8.05
C ASP A 161 14.56 2.10 -6.75
N SER A 162 13.47 2.36 -6.03
CA SER A 162 13.17 1.73 -4.74
C SER A 162 11.69 1.37 -4.62
N LEU A 163 11.40 0.29 -3.90
CA LEU A 163 10.04 -0.12 -3.54
C LEU A 163 9.85 -0.08 -2.03
N LEU A 164 8.70 0.44 -1.59
CA LEU A 164 8.15 0.17 -0.27
C LEU A 164 7.22 -1.03 -0.39
N LEU A 165 7.47 -2.08 0.40
CA LEU A 165 6.63 -3.26 0.49
C LEU A 165 6.07 -3.39 1.88
N HIS A 166 4.85 -3.87 1.99
CA HIS A 166 4.30 -4.33 3.24
C HIS A 166 4.08 -5.84 3.19
N SER A 167 4.75 -6.55 4.10
CA SER A 167 4.66 -7.99 4.23
C SER A 167 3.80 -8.39 5.43
N TYR A 168 3.10 -9.51 5.30
CA TYR A 168 2.38 -10.17 6.39
C TYR A 168 2.64 -11.65 6.26
N THR A 169 3.36 -12.23 7.23
CA THR A 169 3.84 -13.62 7.16
C THR A 169 3.79 -14.30 8.51
N PRO A 170 3.67 -15.64 8.57
CA PRO A 170 3.89 -16.38 9.80
C PRO A 170 5.25 -16.03 10.39
N ARG A 171 5.31 -15.81 11.71
CA ARG A 171 6.54 -15.41 12.43
C ARG A 171 7.71 -16.37 12.17
N THR A 172 7.41 -17.66 12.02
CA THR A 172 8.40 -18.70 11.72
C THR A 172 9.05 -18.54 10.34
N GLU A 173 8.42 -17.83 9.41
CA GLU A 173 8.89 -17.61 8.03
C GLU A 173 9.59 -16.26 7.83
N VAL A 174 9.51 -15.34 8.79
CA VAL A 174 10.18 -14.04 8.72
C VAL A 174 11.70 -14.18 8.51
N PRO A 175 12.43 -15.06 9.21
CA PRO A 175 13.85 -15.26 8.94
C PRO A 175 14.12 -15.74 7.52
N SER A 176 13.27 -16.62 6.98
CA SER A 176 13.39 -17.13 5.61
C SER A 176 13.15 -16.04 4.56
N PHE A 177 12.17 -15.16 4.80
CA PHE A 177 11.92 -13.98 3.97
C PHE A 177 13.13 -13.03 3.95
N LEU A 178 13.68 -12.67 5.12
CA LEU A 178 14.86 -11.81 5.22
C LEU A 178 16.10 -12.47 4.60
N ASN A 179 16.27 -13.78 4.77
CA ASN A 179 17.32 -14.55 4.11
C ASN A 179 17.18 -14.57 2.59
N ALA A 180 15.95 -14.58 2.06
CA ALA A 180 15.70 -14.49 0.64
C ALA A 180 16.12 -13.13 0.08
N LEU A 181 15.78 -12.02 0.75
CA LEU A 181 16.24 -10.68 0.38
C LEU A 181 17.77 -10.56 0.46
N ASN A 182 18.40 -11.04 1.54
CA ASN A 182 19.87 -11.10 1.66
C ASN A 182 20.52 -11.92 0.54
N SER A 183 19.89 -13.02 0.12
CA SER A 183 20.35 -13.83 -1.01
C SER A 183 20.25 -13.05 -2.33
N MET A 184 19.17 -12.31 -2.53
CA MET A 184 19.00 -11.43 -3.70
C MET A 184 20.06 -10.32 -3.73
N VAL A 185 20.42 -9.73 -2.58
CA VAL A 185 21.54 -8.78 -2.47
C VAL A 185 22.84 -9.41 -2.93
N ARG A 186 23.19 -10.60 -2.42
CA ARG A 186 24.42 -11.32 -2.83
C ARG A 186 24.44 -11.69 -4.31
N LYS A 187 23.27 -11.88 -4.93
CA LYS A 187 23.10 -12.17 -6.36
C LYS A 187 22.99 -10.91 -7.23
N ASN A 188 23.11 -9.70 -6.66
CA ASN A 188 22.90 -8.41 -7.34
C ASN A 188 21.50 -8.25 -7.97
N LEU A 189 20.49 -8.95 -7.43
CA LEU A 189 19.08 -8.81 -7.83
C LEU A 189 18.37 -7.69 -7.03
N VAL A 190 18.97 -7.28 -5.91
CA VAL A 190 18.58 -6.17 -5.04
C VAL A 190 19.90 -5.46 -4.68
N ALA A 191 19.90 -4.13 -4.57
CA ALA A 191 21.08 -3.39 -4.14
C ALA A 191 21.28 -3.53 -2.62
N ASP A 192 20.25 -3.18 -1.87
CA ASP A 192 20.16 -3.32 -0.42
C ASP A 192 18.69 -3.26 0.00
N PHE A 193 18.42 -3.49 1.29
CA PHE A 193 17.10 -3.28 1.86
C PHE A 193 17.19 -2.89 3.34
N SER A 194 16.15 -2.25 3.82
CA SER A 194 15.90 -2.01 5.24
C SER A 194 14.48 -2.41 5.58
N TYR A 195 14.22 -2.78 6.82
CA TYR A 195 12.88 -3.16 7.25
C TYR A 195 12.58 -2.68 8.66
N VAL A 196 11.30 -2.48 8.94
CA VAL A 196 10.76 -2.20 10.26
C VAL A 196 9.57 -3.12 10.52
N ASN A 197 9.54 -3.71 11.70
CA ASN A 197 8.40 -4.51 12.13
C ASN A 197 7.28 -3.61 12.64
N PHE A 198 6.05 -3.96 12.30
CA PHE A 198 4.87 -3.35 12.88
C PHE A 198 4.33 -4.22 14.00
N ASP A 199 3.91 -3.55 15.07
CA ASP A 199 2.98 -4.15 16.00
C ASP A 199 1.57 -4.06 15.40
N VAL A 200 1.08 -5.19 14.89
CA VAL A 200 -0.25 -5.27 14.27
C VAL A 200 -1.36 -4.92 15.27
N SER A 201 -1.13 -5.11 16.58
CA SER A 201 -2.11 -4.79 17.61
C SER A 201 -2.30 -3.28 17.82
N SER A 202 -1.32 -2.46 17.45
CA SER A 202 -1.37 -0.99 17.53
C SER A 202 -1.60 -0.31 16.17
N PHE A 203 -1.83 -1.09 15.11
CA PHE A 203 -2.10 -0.55 13.78
C PHE A 203 -3.36 0.33 13.79
N LYS A 204 -3.21 1.58 13.38
CA LYS A 204 -4.30 2.54 13.19
C LYS A 204 -4.21 3.07 11.76
N ARG A 205 -5.35 3.11 11.08
CA ARG A 205 -5.50 3.73 9.77
C ARG A 205 -6.46 4.91 9.87
N GLN A 206 -6.10 6.00 9.23
CA GLN A 206 -7.00 7.11 8.97
C GLN A 206 -7.34 7.09 7.47
N THR A 207 -8.58 7.48 7.14
CA THR A 207 -8.98 7.74 5.75
C THR A 207 -8.29 8.99 5.21
N VAL A 208 -8.48 9.30 3.94
CA VAL A 208 -8.08 10.61 3.40
C VAL A 208 -8.62 11.75 4.26
N SER A 209 -7.74 12.68 4.64
CA SER A 209 -8.09 13.83 5.50
C SER A 209 -8.82 14.90 4.70
N SER A 210 -10.10 14.66 4.44
CA SER A 210 -10.96 15.63 3.76
C SER A 210 -11.21 16.89 4.60
N GLU A 211 -11.06 16.80 5.91
CA GLU A 211 -11.26 17.90 6.87
C GLU A 211 -10.22 19.03 6.76
N PHE A 212 -9.08 18.78 6.10
CA PHE A 212 -8.02 19.77 5.90
C PHE A 212 -7.91 20.21 4.42
N TYR A 213 -8.86 19.82 3.58
CA TYR A 213 -8.84 20.13 2.15
C TYR A 213 -9.77 21.30 1.86
N GLU A 214 -9.20 22.38 1.33
CA GLU A 214 -9.92 23.62 1.03
C GLU A 214 -9.28 24.28 -0.21
N ASP A 215 -10.13 24.79 -1.12
CA ASP A 215 -9.74 25.52 -2.32
C ASP A 215 -8.73 24.76 -3.20
N GLY A 216 -8.93 23.44 -3.32
CA GLY A 216 -8.09 22.59 -4.16
C GLY A 216 -6.74 22.20 -3.55
N SER A 217 -6.52 22.44 -2.25
CA SER A 217 -5.26 22.14 -1.58
C SER A 217 -5.44 21.60 -0.16
N TRP A 218 -4.52 20.75 0.29
CA TRP A 218 -4.47 20.36 1.71
C TRP A 218 -3.75 21.45 2.51
N THR A 219 -4.44 22.00 3.49
CA THR A 219 -3.84 22.88 4.49
C THR A 219 -3.16 22.01 5.55
N PHE A 220 -1.84 21.92 5.49
CA PHE A 220 -1.05 21.11 6.42
C PHE A 220 -0.01 21.96 7.16
N ASP A 221 -0.30 22.33 8.41
CA ASP A 221 0.68 22.95 9.30
C ASP A 221 1.60 21.88 9.93
N LEU A 222 2.73 21.63 9.26
CA LEU A 222 3.75 20.70 9.74
C LEU A 222 4.26 21.05 11.15
N THR A 223 4.32 22.33 11.50
CA THR A 223 4.85 22.79 12.79
C THR A 223 3.89 22.44 13.92
N GLU A 224 2.61 22.74 13.71
CA GLU A 224 1.56 22.38 14.67
C GLU A 224 1.46 20.86 14.84
N LYS A 225 1.42 20.10 13.73
CA LYS A 225 1.32 18.63 13.80
C LYS A 225 2.53 18.00 14.49
N ARG A 226 3.75 18.52 14.28
CA ARG A 226 4.95 18.06 15.01
C ARG A 226 4.87 18.32 16.50
N ARG A 227 4.31 19.47 16.92
CA ARG A 227 4.06 19.77 18.33
C ARG A 227 3.10 18.77 18.93
N SER A 228 1.94 18.54 18.31
CA SER A 228 0.95 17.56 18.77
C SER A 228 1.52 16.14 18.84
N LEU A 229 2.29 15.72 17.84
CA LEU A 229 2.94 14.41 17.83
C LEU A 229 3.91 14.24 19.01
N SER A 230 4.69 15.28 19.30
CA SER A 230 5.65 15.29 20.42
C SER A 230 4.95 15.20 21.79
N GLU A 231 3.76 15.80 21.93
CA GLU A 231 2.95 15.71 23.16
C GLU A 231 2.37 14.31 23.37
N ILE A 232 1.91 13.67 22.30
CA ILE A 232 1.38 12.28 22.35
C ILE A 232 2.50 11.30 22.72
N MET A 233 3.70 11.47 22.16
CA MET A 233 4.84 10.58 22.43
C MET A 233 5.44 10.71 23.84
N ARG A 234 5.06 11.75 24.60
CA ARG A 234 5.50 11.93 26.00
C ARG A 234 4.60 11.21 27.01
N LYS A 235 3.43 10.73 26.58
CA LYS A 235 2.53 9.88 27.38
C LYS A 235 2.86 8.42 27.15
#